data_AF-A0A930A478-F1
#
_entry.id   AF-A0A930A478-F1
#
_cell.length_a   1.000
_cell.length_b   1.000
_cell.length_c   1.000
_cell.angle_alpha   90.00
_cell.angle_beta   90.00
_cell.angle_gamma   90.00
#
_symmetry.space_group_name_H-M   'P 1'
#
loop_
_entity.id
_entity.type
_entity.pdbx_description
1 polymer ?
#
loop_
_entity_poly.entity_id
_entity_poly.type
_entity_poly.pdbx_seq_one_letter_code
_entity_poly.pdbx_strand_id
1 'polypeptide(L)'
;VKEDAIANYNGVVSGDMVTGFTITNTNTEKTTVKVTKTWVGTPAASVDVKLLADGAEKETVTLTATDNWTHTFTNLDKYANDGHEIVYTVDETPVAGYAKDISGTAATGFTIKNTNTETINIPVTKTWVGTAGTSATIKLLADGAEKETVTLTAADNWTHTFSNLPK
;
A
#
# COMPACT_ATOMS: atom_id res chain seq x y z
N VAL A 1 30.99 7.22 41.08
CA VAL A 1 29.68 7.86 40.82
C VAL A 1 28.74 6.79 40.31
N LYS A 2 27.46 6.80 40.72
CA LYS A 2 26.44 5.88 40.21
C LYS A 2 25.11 6.63 40.07
N GLU A 3 24.31 6.23 39.10
CA GLU A 3 22.93 6.69 38.92
C GLU A 3 21.98 5.56 39.31
N ASP A 4 20.81 5.91 39.85
CA ASP A 4 19.73 4.94 40.03
C ASP A 4 19.09 4.64 38.66
N ALA A 5 18.59 3.41 38.49
CA ALA A 5 18.02 3.00 37.21
C ALA A 5 16.80 3.86 36.83
N ILE A 6 16.77 4.34 35.59
CA ILE A 6 15.67 5.10 35.01
C ILE A 6 14.93 4.20 34.01
N ALA A 7 13.60 4.13 34.12
CA ALA A 7 12.79 3.32 33.21
C ALA A 7 13.01 3.72 31.75
N ASN A 8 13.24 2.73 30.88
CA ASN A 8 13.54 2.89 29.45
C ASN A 8 14.85 3.63 29.13
N TYR A 9 15.79 3.69 30.07
CA TYR A 9 17.13 4.22 29.81
C TYR A 9 18.21 3.23 30.21
N ASN A 10 19.29 3.22 29.44
CA ASN A 10 20.55 2.59 29.78
C ASN A 10 21.57 3.67 30.14
N GLY A 11 21.93 3.75 31.42
CA GLY A 11 22.89 4.71 31.96
C GLY A 11 24.31 4.16 31.95
N VAL A 12 25.26 4.91 31.39
CA VAL A 12 26.70 4.59 31.39
C VAL A 12 27.47 5.68 32.10
N VAL A 13 28.24 5.30 33.13
CA VAL A 13 29.16 6.19 33.83
C VAL A 13 30.56 6.05 33.23
N SER A 14 31.19 7.17 32.90
CA SER A 14 32.56 7.24 32.39
C SER A 14 33.35 8.34 33.09
N GLY A 15 34.68 8.37 32.89
CA GLY A 15 35.58 9.33 33.52
C GLY A 15 36.18 8.83 34.84
N ASP A 16 36.95 9.71 35.49
CA ASP A 16 37.69 9.39 36.70
C ASP A 16 37.74 10.58 37.68
N MET A 17 38.50 10.43 38.77
CA MET A 17 38.64 11.47 39.80
C MET A 17 39.41 12.72 39.34
N VAL A 18 40.20 12.61 38.29
CA VAL A 18 41.05 13.70 37.76
C VAL A 18 40.28 14.51 36.73
N THR A 19 39.58 13.85 35.81
CA THR A 19 38.82 14.51 34.73
C THR A 19 37.36 14.77 35.08
N GLY A 20 36.88 14.22 36.19
CA GLY A 20 35.46 14.18 36.54
C GLY A 20 34.73 13.01 35.89
N PHE A 21 33.51 12.75 36.37
CA PHE A 21 32.64 11.69 35.89
C PHE A 21 31.53 12.25 35.01
N THR A 22 31.23 11.55 33.91
CA THR A 22 30.08 11.82 33.02
C THR A 22 29.11 10.66 33.08
N ILE A 23 27.82 10.95 33.19
CA ILE A 23 26.73 9.96 33.13
C ILE A 23 25.97 10.20 31.83
N THR A 24 25.91 9.20 30.96
CA THR A 24 25.19 9.25 29.68
C THR A 24 24.00 8.30 29.72
N ASN A 25 22.81 8.83 29.50
CA ASN A 25 21.57 8.06 29.44
C ASN A 25 21.14 7.87 27.99
N THR A 26 20.96 6.61 27.58
CA THR A 26 20.48 6.24 26.23
C THR A 26 19.07 5.68 26.31
N ASN A 27 18.12 6.24 25.58
CA ASN A 27 16.73 5.76 25.56
C ASN A 27 16.66 4.37 24.88
N THR A 28 15.90 3.45 25.47
CA THR A 28 15.73 2.06 24.99
C THR A 28 14.28 1.73 24.65
N GLU A 29 13.40 2.73 24.52
CA GLU A 29 12.01 2.54 24.11
C GLU A 29 11.96 1.87 22.73
N LYS A 30 11.05 0.91 22.61
CA LYS A 30 10.76 0.21 21.36
C LYS A 30 9.38 0.59 20.85
N THR A 31 9.21 0.55 19.54
CA THR A 31 7.94 0.75 18.86
C THR A 31 7.68 -0.38 17.85
N THR A 32 6.50 -0.36 17.26
CA THR A 32 6.06 -1.31 16.24
C THR A 32 5.37 -0.56 15.10
N VAL A 33 5.51 -1.05 13.88
CA VAL A 33 4.83 -0.49 12.70
C VAL A 33 3.96 -1.57 12.07
N LYS A 34 2.65 -1.32 12.00
CA LYS A 34 1.69 -2.24 11.38
C LYS A 34 1.51 -1.88 9.91
N VAL A 35 1.39 -2.89 9.06
CA VAL A 35 1.07 -2.72 7.64
C VAL A 35 -0.08 -3.63 7.26
N THR A 36 -1.02 -3.07 6.51
CA THR A 36 -2.07 -3.82 5.82
C THR A 36 -1.99 -3.54 4.32
N LYS A 37 -2.20 -4.57 3.52
CA LYS A 37 -2.19 -4.50 2.06
C LYS A 37 -3.59 -4.80 1.52
N THR A 38 -4.03 -3.98 0.58
CA THR A 38 -5.33 -4.12 -0.09
C THR A 38 -5.15 -4.06 -1.60
N TRP A 39 -6.05 -4.74 -2.31
CA TRP A 39 -6.05 -4.86 -3.77
C TRP A 39 -7.42 -4.47 -4.34
N VAL A 40 -7.40 -3.70 -5.43
CA VAL A 40 -8.56 -3.45 -6.29
C VAL A 40 -8.23 -4.07 -7.65
N GLY A 41 -8.84 -5.21 -7.94
CA GLY A 41 -8.44 -6.11 -9.04
C GLY A 41 -7.95 -7.46 -8.49
N THR A 42 -7.52 -8.37 -9.38
CA THR A 42 -6.98 -9.69 -9.00
C THR A 42 -5.62 -9.54 -8.31
N PRO A 43 -5.48 -9.89 -7.01
CA PRO A 43 -4.22 -9.74 -6.29
C PRO A 43 -3.05 -10.45 -6.98
N ALA A 44 -1.85 -9.87 -6.90
CA ALA A 44 -0.63 -10.60 -7.24
C ALA A 44 -0.42 -11.78 -6.28
N ALA A 45 0.45 -12.73 -6.66
CA ALA A 45 0.79 -13.86 -5.78
C ALA A 45 1.48 -13.41 -4.48
N SER A 46 2.32 -12.39 -4.58
CA SER A 46 3.03 -11.76 -3.47
C SER A 46 3.38 -10.31 -3.76
N VAL A 47 3.79 -9.57 -2.74
CA VAL A 47 4.37 -8.23 -2.88
C VAL A 47 5.40 -7.94 -1.79
N ASP A 48 6.45 -7.22 -2.14
CA ASP A 48 7.49 -6.82 -1.20
C ASP A 48 7.23 -5.44 -0.62
N VAL A 49 7.14 -5.37 0.70
CA VAL A 49 6.96 -4.16 1.50
C VAL A 49 8.25 -3.86 2.24
N LYS A 50 8.68 -2.60 2.17
CA LYS A 50 9.89 -2.08 2.79
C LYS A 50 9.52 -1.22 3.98
N LEU A 51 10.20 -1.40 5.10
CA LEU A 51 10.24 -0.47 6.21
C LEU A 51 11.45 0.45 6.03
N LEU A 52 11.23 1.76 6.14
CA LEU A 52 12.28 2.76 6.12
C LEU A 52 12.37 3.45 7.48
N ALA A 53 13.59 3.67 7.96
CA ALA A 53 13.92 4.49 9.12
C ALA A 53 14.68 5.73 8.63
N ASP A 54 14.13 6.91 8.86
CA ASP A 54 14.71 8.19 8.41
C ASP A 54 15.05 8.22 6.91
N GLY A 55 14.18 7.58 6.11
CA GLY A 55 14.31 7.47 4.66
C GLY A 55 15.29 6.40 4.17
N ALA A 56 15.97 5.68 5.06
CA ALA A 56 16.83 4.56 4.71
C ALA A 56 16.09 3.22 4.88
N GLU A 57 16.23 2.31 3.93
CA GLU A 57 15.66 0.96 4.04
C GLU A 57 16.26 0.23 5.25
N LYS A 58 15.38 -0.27 6.13
CA LYS A 58 15.75 -1.00 7.35
C LYS A 58 15.46 -2.49 7.22
N GLU A 59 14.30 -2.83 6.66
CA GLU A 59 13.81 -4.20 6.56
C GLU A 59 12.87 -4.34 5.36
N THR A 60 12.83 -5.52 4.75
CA THR A 60 11.89 -5.86 3.67
C THR A 60 11.19 -7.17 4.00
N VAL A 61 9.87 -7.22 3.78
CA VAL A 61 9.02 -8.40 3.98
C VAL A 61 8.19 -8.67 2.74
N THR A 62 8.04 -9.95 2.40
CA THR A 62 7.13 -10.40 1.34
C THR A 62 5.77 -10.75 1.96
N LEU A 63 4.71 -10.08 1.49
CA LEU A 63 3.31 -10.38 1.83
C LEU A 63 2.66 -11.26 0.76
N THR A 64 1.69 -12.06 1.19
CA THR A 64 0.97 -13.06 0.40
C THR A 64 -0.48 -13.18 0.88
N ALA A 65 -1.33 -13.91 0.15
CA ALA A 65 -2.66 -14.21 0.67
C ALA A 65 -2.66 -15.02 1.99
N THR A 66 -1.60 -15.80 2.26
CA THR A 66 -1.53 -16.66 3.46
C THR A 66 -1.31 -15.89 4.77
N ASP A 67 -0.66 -14.73 4.71
CA ASP A 67 -0.50 -13.81 5.84
C ASP A 67 -1.66 -12.80 5.94
N ASN A 68 -2.73 -13.05 5.19
CA ASN A 68 -3.88 -12.14 5.04
C ASN A 68 -3.48 -10.74 4.60
N TRP A 69 -2.37 -10.59 3.87
CA TRP A 69 -1.86 -9.30 3.41
C TRP A 69 -1.54 -8.35 4.58
N THR A 70 -1.03 -8.88 5.69
CA THR A 70 -0.71 -8.09 6.90
C THR A 70 0.67 -8.41 7.44
N HIS A 71 1.31 -7.39 8.01
CA HIS A 71 2.55 -7.56 8.76
C HIS A 71 2.67 -6.55 9.90
N THR A 72 3.48 -6.87 10.90
CA THR A 72 3.85 -5.94 11.96
C THR A 72 5.35 -6.02 12.19
N PHE A 73 6.06 -4.95 11.84
CA PHE A 73 7.45 -4.76 12.22
C PHE A 73 7.51 -4.50 13.72
N THR A 74 8.30 -5.27 14.46
CA THR A 74 8.38 -5.19 15.92
C THR A 74 9.79 -4.88 16.39
N ASN A 75 9.94 -4.52 17.67
CA ASN A 75 11.26 -4.27 18.30
C ASN A 75 12.08 -3.17 17.60
N LEU A 76 11.40 -2.15 17.08
CA LEU A 76 12.01 -1.01 16.40
C LEU A 76 12.47 0.02 17.43
N ASP A 77 13.68 0.54 17.32
CA ASP A 77 14.14 1.64 18.16
C ASP A 77 13.25 2.87 17.95
N LYS A 78 12.85 3.54 19.04
CA LYS A 78 12.09 4.79 18.94
C LYS A 78 12.97 6.00 18.64
N TYR A 79 14.20 5.99 19.15
CA TYR A 79 15.16 7.08 18.99
C TYR A 79 16.45 6.57 18.34
N ALA A 80 17.06 7.40 17.51
CA ALA A 80 18.39 7.16 16.96
C ALA A 80 19.48 7.47 17.99
N ASN A 81 20.73 7.10 17.67
CA ASN A 81 21.87 7.26 18.58
C ASN A 81 22.22 8.73 18.90
N ASP A 82 21.79 9.67 18.06
CA ASP A 82 21.93 11.12 18.27
C ASP A 82 20.73 11.72 19.05
N GLY A 83 19.75 10.90 19.42
CA GLY A 83 18.64 11.24 20.30
C GLY A 83 17.37 11.75 19.62
N HIS A 84 17.32 11.89 18.29
CA HIS A 84 16.06 12.25 17.61
C HIS A 84 15.11 11.05 17.48
N GLU A 85 13.81 11.30 17.41
CA GLU A 85 12.80 10.26 17.19
C GLU A 85 12.84 9.80 15.73
N ILE A 86 12.93 8.48 15.51
CA ILE A 86 13.06 7.89 14.18
C ILE A 86 11.74 8.00 13.43
N VAL A 87 11.80 8.52 12.21
CA VAL A 87 10.64 8.59 11.32
C VAL A 87 10.53 7.29 10.53
N TYR A 88 9.62 6.42 10.98
CA TYR A 88 9.29 5.20 10.25
C TYR A 88 8.25 5.44 9.16
N THR A 89 8.57 5.00 7.95
CA THR A 89 7.67 4.98 6.79
C THR A 89 7.72 3.61 6.10
N VAL A 90 6.81 3.36 5.18
CA VAL A 90 6.83 2.15 4.35
C VAL A 90 6.79 2.50 2.88
N ASP A 91 7.37 1.62 2.08
CA ASP A 91 7.23 1.65 0.63
C ASP A 91 6.95 0.23 0.09
N GLU A 92 6.52 0.16 -1.16
CA GLU A 92 6.26 -1.09 -1.85
C GLU A 92 7.02 -1.16 -3.17
N THR A 93 7.62 -2.33 -3.44
CA THR A 93 8.19 -2.62 -4.77
C THR A 93 7.08 -2.59 -5.84
N PRO A 94 7.25 -1.83 -6.93
CA PRO A 94 6.22 -1.70 -7.97
C PRO A 94 5.72 -3.05 -8.48
N VAL A 95 4.39 -3.20 -8.53
CA VAL A 95 3.72 -4.38 -9.09
C VAL A 95 3.22 -4.03 -10.50
N ALA A 96 3.62 -4.82 -11.50
CA ALA A 96 3.25 -4.58 -12.89
C ALA A 96 1.73 -4.54 -13.07
N GLY A 97 1.23 -3.53 -13.78
CA GLY A 97 -0.20 -3.32 -14.01
C GLY A 97 -0.94 -2.66 -12.85
N TYR A 98 -0.27 -2.33 -11.74
CA TYR A 98 -0.90 -1.74 -10.56
C TYR A 98 -0.35 -0.35 -10.24
N ALA A 99 -1.25 0.56 -9.84
CA ALA A 99 -0.91 1.81 -9.18
C ALA A 99 -0.94 1.62 -7.66
N LYS A 100 0.13 2.04 -6.97
CA LYS A 100 0.23 2.01 -5.51
C LYS A 100 -0.20 3.33 -4.88
N ASP A 101 -0.88 3.24 -3.75
CA ASP A 101 -1.21 4.33 -2.85
C ASP A 101 -0.90 3.92 -1.40
N ILE A 102 -0.24 4.78 -0.64
CA ILE A 102 0.18 4.49 0.74
C ILE A 102 -0.40 5.56 1.65
N SER A 103 -1.10 5.14 2.69
CA SER A 103 -1.71 6.03 3.68
C SER A 103 -1.47 5.53 5.11
N GLY A 104 -1.69 6.40 6.08
CA GLY A 104 -1.48 6.11 7.50
C GLY A 104 -0.15 6.61 8.03
N THR A 105 0.21 6.16 9.22
CA THR A 105 1.41 6.60 9.97
C THR A 105 1.99 5.44 10.76
N ALA A 106 3.23 5.55 11.23
CA ALA A 106 3.83 4.55 12.12
C ALA A 106 2.98 4.29 13.38
N ALA A 107 2.35 5.33 13.94
CA ALA A 107 1.55 5.23 15.16
C ALA A 107 0.21 4.52 14.94
N THR A 108 -0.46 4.75 13.81
CA THR A 108 -1.78 4.17 13.49
C THR A 108 -1.69 2.90 12.64
N GLY A 109 -0.51 2.62 12.07
CA GLY A 109 -0.31 1.66 11.01
C GLY A 109 -0.47 2.28 9.62
N PHE A 110 0.12 1.61 8.62
CA PHE A 110 0.04 1.94 7.21
C PHE A 110 -0.91 1.01 6.46
N THR A 111 -1.58 1.57 5.46
CA THR A 111 -2.35 0.84 4.46
C THR A 111 -1.74 1.09 3.09
N ILE A 112 -1.34 0.01 2.42
CA ILE A 112 -0.88 0.03 1.05
C ILE A 112 -2.03 -0.49 0.17
N LYS A 113 -2.44 0.27 -0.84
CA LYS A 113 -3.51 -0.09 -1.76
C LYS A 113 -2.97 -0.17 -3.18
N ASN A 114 -3.11 -1.34 -3.80
CA ASN A 114 -2.85 -1.50 -5.23
C ASN A 114 -4.14 -1.51 -6.04
N THR A 115 -4.21 -0.67 -7.06
CA THR A 115 -5.35 -0.60 -7.99
C THR A 115 -4.92 -1.02 -9.39
N ASN A 116 -5.61 -2.00 -9.98
CA ASN A 116 -5.34 -2.46 -11.33
C ASN A 116 -5.57 -1.30 -12.31
N THR A 117 -4.60 -1.08 -13.20
CA THR A 117 -4.60 -0.01 -14.20
C THR A 117 -4.80 -0.54 -15.62
N GLU A 118 -4.84 -1.87 -15.78
CA GLU A 118 -5.16 -2.47 -17.06
C GLU A 118 -6.61 -2.16 -17.47
N THR A 119 -6.81 -1.89 -18.76
CA THR A 119 -8.13 -1.65 -19.32
C THR A 119 -8.42 -2.58 -20.49
N ILE A 120 -9.68 -2.88 -20.72
CA ILE A 120 -10.18 -3.65 -21.86
C ILE A 120 -11.19 -2.84 -22.67
N ASN A 121 -11.37 -3.24 -23.93
CA ASN A 121 -12.39 -2.73 -24.82
C ASN A 121 -13.31 -3.88 -25.23
N ILE A 122 -14.63 -3.66 -25.18
CA ILE A 122 -15.65 -4.65 -25.55
C ILE A 122 -16.37 -4.15 -26.81
N PRO A 123 -16.04 -4.70 -27.99
CA PRO A 123 -16.74 -4.37 -29.22
C PRO A 123 -18.13 -5.05 -29.25
N VAL A 124 -19.10 -4.33 -29.81
CA VAL A 124 -20.47 -4.77 -30.02
C VAL A 124 -20.82 -4.58 -31.49
N THR A 125 -21.35 -5.63 -32.10
CA THR A 125 -21.97 -5.58 -33.42
C THR A 125 -23.37 -6.17 -33.31
N LYS A 126 -24.39 -5.39 -33.69
CA LYS A 126 -25.77 -5.86 -33.75
C LYS A 126 -26.13 -6.24 -35.18
N THR A 127 -26.54 -7.49 -35.37
CA THR A 127 -27.05 -8.00 -36.65
C THR A 127 -28.56 -8.20 -36.61
N TRP A 128 -29.24 -7.97 -37.74
CA TRP A 128 -30.69 -8.16 -37.88
C TRP A 128 -30.97 -9.34 -38.81
N VAL A 129 -31.96 -10.16 -38.45
CA VAL A 129 -32.56 -11.15 -39.35
C VAL A 129 -33.95 -10.63 -39.71
N GLY A 130 -34.15 -10.24 -40.96
CA GLY A 130 -35.34 -9.51 -41.42
C GLY A 130 -35.14 -7.98 -41.46
N THR A 131 -36.25 -7.24 -41.57
CA THR A 131 -36.22 -5.76 -41.60
C THR A 131 -35.66 -5.21 -40.28
N ALA A 132 -34.66 -4.34 -40.36
CA ALA A 132 -34.08 -3.71 -39.19
C ALA A 132 -35.05 -2.73 -38.51
N GLY A 133 -34.99 -2.65 -37.18
CA GLY A 133 -35.65 -1.58 -36.42
C GLY A 133 -34.94 -0.23 -36.58
N THR A 134 -35.52 0.84 -36.02
CA THR A 134 -34.93 2.19 -36.06
C THR A 134 -33.76 2.35 -35.09
N SER A 135 -33.82 1.71 -33.92
CA SER A 135 -32.77 1.74 -32.90
C SER A 135 -32.78 0.49 -32.02
N ALA A 136 -31.66 0.23 -31.33
CA ALA A 136 -31.54 -0.81 -30.30
C ALA A 136 -30.70 -0.30 -29.14
N THR A 137 -31.16 -0.49 -27.90
CA THR A 137 -30.41 -0.13 -26.70
C THR A 137 -29.61 -1.33 -26.21
N ILE A 138 -28.30 -1.16 -26.12
CA ILE A 138 -27.36 -2.14 -25.60
C ILE A 138 -26.86 -1.66 -24.25
N LYS A 139 -26.89 -2.55 -23.25
CA LYS A 139 -26.43 -2.29 -21.89
C LYS A 139 -25.20 -3.15 -21.62
N LEU A 140 -24.13 -2.54 -21.14
CA LEU A 140 -22.99 -3.24 -20.56
C LEU A 140 -23.31 -3.52 -19.09
N LEU A 141 -23.21 -4.78 -18.68
CA LEU A 141 -23.35 -5.19 -17.29
C LEU A 141 -22.03 -5.77 -16.80
N ALA A 142 -21.66 -5.46 -15.56
CA ALA A 142 -20.59 -6.15 -14.83
C ALA A 142 -21.14 -6.58 -13.46
N ASP A 143 -20.93 -7.85 -13.12
CA ASP A 143 -21.48 -8.50 -11.92
C ASP A 143 -22.99 -8.31 -11.73
N GLY A 144 -23.72 -8.33 -12.85
CA GLY A 144 -25.19 -8.15 -12.86
C GLY A 144 -25.65 -6.69 -12.68
N ALA A 145 -24.74 -5.74 -12.46
CA ALA A 145 -25.06 -4.32 -12.41
C ALA A 145 -24.81 -3.64 -13.76
N GLU A 146 -25.74 -2.78 -14.18
CA GLU A 146 -25.55 -1.92 -15.36
C GLU A 146 -24.40 -0.94 -15.14
N LYS A 147 -23.45 -0.89 -16.09
CA LYS A 147 -22.28 -0.01 -16.06
C LYS A 147 -22.38 1.11 -17.08
N GLU A 148 -22.81 0.77 -18.29
CA GLU A 148 -22.91 1.72 -19.39
C GLU A 148 -24.03 1.31 -20.33
N THR A 149 -24.61 2.27 -21.04
CA THR A 149 -25.70 2.05 -21.98
C THR A 149 -25.46 2.86 -23.25
N VAL A 150 -25.67 2.24 -24.40
CA VAL A 150 -25.59 2.88 -25.72
C VAL A 150 -26.84 2.56 -26.54
N THR A 151 -27.28 3.51 -27.36
CA THR A 151 -28.31 3.29 -28.37
C THR A 151 -27.65 3.22 -29.74
N LEU A 152 -27.81 2.08 -30.41
CA LEU A 152 -27.34 1.85 -31.78
C LEU A 152 -28.46 2.13 -32.78
N THR A 153 -28.07 2.58 -33.96
CA THR A 153 -28.92 2.95 -35.09
C THR A 153 -28.26 2.55 -36.40
N ALA A 154 -28.95 2.74 -37.52
CA ALA A 154 -28.31 2.55 -38.83
C ALA A 154 -27.11 3.50 -39.06
N ALA A 155 -27.06 4.67 -38.40
CA ALA A 155 -26.01 5.67 -38.62
C ALA A 155 -24.64 5.27 -38.04
N ASP A 156 -24.62 4.49 -36.96
CA ASP A 156 -23.40 3.92 -36.35
C ASP A 156 -23.04 2.54 -36.93
N ASN A 157 -23.65 2.17 -38.05
CA ASN A 157 -23.54 0.86 -38.67
C ASN A 157 -23.89 -0.30 -37.71
N TRP A 158 -24.72 -0.05 -36.70
CA TRP A 158 -25.06 -1.01 -35.65
C TRP A 158 -23.84 -1.54 -34.89
N THR A 159 -22.83 -0.69 -34.72
CA THR A 159 -21.57 -1.03 -34.03
C THR A 159 -21.24 -0.06 -32.91
N HIS A 160 -20.62 -0.56 -31.86
CA HIS A 160 -20.07 0.26 -30.77
C HIS A 160 -18.90 -0.45 -30.10
N THR A 161 -18.13 0.26 -29.29
CA THR A 161 -17.10 -0.34 -28.45
C THR A 161 -17.07 0.38 -27.12
N PHE A 162 -17.45 -0.33 -26.06
CA PHE A 162 -17.24 0.15 -24.69
C PHE A 162 -15.73 0.11 -24.43
N SER A 163 -15.13 1.27 -24.19
CA SER A 163 -13.67 1.44 -24.23
C SER A 163 -13.11 1.85 -22.87
N ASN A 164 -11.84 1.53 -22.63
CA ASN A 164 -11.11 1.88 -21.42
C ASN A 164 -11.77 1.38 -20.13
N LEU A 165 -12.43 0.22 -20.20
CA LEU A 165 -13.07 -0.38 -19.04
C LEU A 165 -11.99 -0.97 -18.12
N PRO A 166 -11.99 -0.71 -16.81
CA PRO A 166 -11.11 -1.41 -15.88
C PRO A 166 -11.25 -2.92 -16.04
N LYS A 167 -10.11 -3.61 -16.07
CA LYS A 167 -10.04 -5.07 -16.20
C LYS A 167 -10.35 -5.81 -14.90
#